data_AF-A0A3C1EMG3-F1
#
_entry.id   AF-A0A3C1EMG3-F1
#
_cell.length_a   1.000
_cell.length_b   1.000
_cell.length_c   1.000
_cell.angle_alpha   90.00
_cell.angle_beta   90.00
_cell.angle_gamma   90.00
#
_symmetry.space_group_name_H-M   'P 1'
#
loop_
_entity.id
_entity.type
_entity.pdbx_description
1 polymer ?
#
loop_
_entity_poly.entity_id
_entity_poly.type
_entity_poly.pdbx_seq_one_letter_code
_entity_poly.pdbx_strand_id
1 'polypeptide(L)'
;LPVSNGLRNRLLQINPLFEPENEINEVLLWDGSDFGRVNGAKGLGRILSPQEAQEVRSRQRRYLLPKPPLIQVILRRAHELQARLTADHSLTRESLAKESGLNPGHLTRLLRLADLAPEIQHYILALPPSIHRGVVTERRLRSIAAISEHGAQLERFYSLLTLPVRAQKKSTPVASPPSHRPLLHLGA
;
A
#
# COMPACT_ATOMS: atom_id res chain seq x y z
N LEU A 1 -12.29 -35.13 45.25
CA LEU A 1 -13.27 -36.12 44.73
C LEU A 1 -14.41 -36.23 45.75
N PRO A 2 -15.69 -36.45 45.39
CA PRO A 2 -16.40 -36.28 44.12
C PRO A 2 -17.75 -35.48 44.26
N VAL A 3 -18.18 -34.78 43.22
CA VAL A 3 -19.41 -34.99 42.40
C VAL A 3 -20.76 -35.09 43.14
N SER A 4 -21.68 -34.18 42.84
CA SER A 4 -23.12 -34.43 42.52
C SER A 4 -23.85 -33.09 42.36
N ASN A 5 -23.92 -32.52 41.16
CA ASN A 5 -25.07 -32.64 40.23
C ASN A 5 -26.42 -32.89 40.91
N GLY A 6 -27.20 -31.82 41.06
CA GLY A 6 -28.57 -31.86 41.55
C GLY A 6 -29.43 -30.79 40.89
N LEU A 7 -30.38 -31.27 40.08
CA LEU A 7 -31.69 -30.67 39.80
C LEU A 7 -31.75 -29.49 38.82
N ARG A 8 -32.16 -29.79 37.58
CA ARG A 8 -33.37 -29.21 36.96
C ARG A 8 -33.70 -29.90 35.63
N ASN A 9 -34.35 -31.04 35.74
CA ASN A 9 -35.23 -31.57 34.70
C ASN A 9 -36.68 -31.32 35.13
N ARG A 10 -37.37 -30.39 34.47
CA ARG A 10 -38.82 -30.42 34.22
C ARG A 10 -39.21 -29.20 33.41
N LEU A 11 -39.44 -29.40 32.13
CA LEU A 11 -40.72 -29.12 31.46
C LEU A 11 -40.58 -29.52 29.98
N LEU A 12 -40.97 -30.77 29.71
CA LEU A 12 -41.42 -31.19 28.40
C LEU A 12 -42.89 -30.74 28.26
N GLN A 13 -43.13 -29.80 27.37
CA GLN A 13 -44.36 -29.67 26.59
C GLN A 13 -43.87 -29.60 25.14
N ILE A 14 -43.69 -30.74 24.46
CA ILE A 14 -44.70 -31.34 23.57
C ILE A 14 -45.44 -30.26 22.77
N ASN A 15 -44.87 -29.91 21.61
CA ASN A 15 -45.67 -29.64 20.42
C ASN A 15 -45.20 -30.60 19.31
N PRO A 16 -46.14 -31.16 18.53
CA PRO A 16 -45.90 -32.37 17.77
C PRO A 16 -45.62 -32.08 16.30
N LEU A 17 -44.99 -33.07 15.64
CA LEU A 17 -45.04 -33.32 14.21
C LEU A 17 -44.59 -32.16 13.29
N PHE A 18 -43.31 -32.14 12.92
CA PHE A 18 -42.91 -31.83 11.55
C PHE A 18 -41.50 -32.40 11.32
N GLU A 19 -41.44 -33.54 10.67
CA GLU A 19 -40.29 -34.09 9.94
C GLU A 19 -40.93 -34.94 8.82
N PRO A 20 -40.32 -35.14 7.64
CA PRO A 20 -39.03 -34.61 7.16
C PRO A 20 -39.03 -34.36 5.63
N GLU A 21 -38.96 -33.13 5.12
CA GLU A 21 -38.75 -32.97 3.66
C GLU A 21 -37.76 -31.85 3.33
N ASN A 22 -36.52 -32.28 3.05
CA ASN A 22 -35.67 -31.74 2.00
C ASN A 22 -35.55 -30.21 1.97
N GLU A 23 -35.05 -29.61 3.05
CA GLU A 23 -34.25 -28.41 2.86
C GLU A 23 -32.95 -28.86 2.20
N ILE A 24 -32.98 -28.81 0.88
CA ILE A 24 -31.81 -28.74 0.02
C ILE A 24 -30.88 -27.76 0.72
N ASN A 25 -29.83 -28.29 1.34
CA ASN A 25 -28.64 -27.53 1.60
C ASN A 25 -28.20 -27.05 0.21
N GLU A 26 -28.69 -25.87 -0.19
CA GLU A 26 -28.00 -24.99 -1.12
C GLU A 26 -26.71 -24.59 -0.39
N VAL A 27 -25.80 -25.56 -0.30
CA VAL A 27 -24.41 -25.32 -0.62
C VAL A 27 -24.49 -24.79 -2.05
N LEU A 28 -24.77 -23.50 -2.18
CA LEU A 28 -24.30 -22.72 -3.31
C LEU A 28 -22.79 -22.90 -3.21
N LEU A 29 -22.31 -23.99 -3.80
CA LEU A 29 -20.93 -24.25 -4.10
C LEU A 29 -20.64 -23.19 -5.15
N TRP A 30 -20.41 -21.96 -4.69
CA TRP A 30 -19.72 -20.96 -5.48
C TRP A 30 -18.40 -21.63 -5.81
N ASP A 31 -18.35 -22.25 -6.98
CA ASP A 31 -17.11 -22.67 -7.59
C ASP A 31 -16.37 -21.36 -7.84
N GLY A 32 -15.62 -20.92 -6.81
CA GLY A 32 -14.80 -19.71 -6.78
C GLY A 32 -13.63 -19.80 -7.75
N SER A 33 -13.82 -20.51 -8.86
CA SER A 33 -12.99 -20.48 -10.02
C SER A 33 -13.01 -19.05 -10.55
N ASP A 34 -12.02 -18.28 -10.11
CA ASP A 34 -11.71 -16.92 -10.55
C ASP A 34 -11.28 -16.94 -12.03
N PHE A 35 -12.24 -17.19 -12.92
CA PHE A 35 -11.97 -17.20 -14.35
C PHE A 35 -11.66 -15.77 -14.81
N GLY A 36 -10.47 -15.59 -15.38
CA GLY A 36 -10.04 -14.31 -15.91
C GLY A 36 -10.62 -14.08 -17.30
N ARG A 37 -11.36 -12.98 -17.50
CA ARG A 37 -11.73 -12.53 -18.84
C ARG A 37 -10.53 -11.83 -19.49
N VAL A 38 -10.07 -12.35 -20.62
CA VAL A 38 -8.97 -11.74 -21.40
C VAL A 38 -9.46 -11.44 -22.81
N ASN A 39 -9.14 -10.26 -23.33
CA ASN A 39 -9.45 -9.90 -24.71
C ASN A 39 -8.57 -10.72 -25.67
N GLY A 40 -9.20 -11.60 -26.44
CA GLY A 40 -8.54 -12.33 -27.51
C GLY A 40 -8.30 -11.46 -28.74
N ALA A 41 -7.63 -12.03 -29.74
CA ALA A 41 -7.51 -11.41 -31.06
C ALA A 41 -8.90 -11.10 -31.62
N LYS A 42 -9.08 -9.92 -32.23
CA LYS A 42 -10.35 -9.41 -32.78
C LYS A 42 -11.43 -9.04 -31.74
N GLY A 43 -11.07 -8.86 -30.47
CA GLY A 43 -12.00 -8.37 -29.43
C GLY A 43 -12.94 -9.43 -28.86
N LEU A 44 -12.78 -10.70 -29.24
CA LEU A 44 -13.51 -11.81 -28.63
C LEU A 44 -12.94 -12.08 -27.23
N GLY A 45 -13.72 -11.81 -26.19
CA GLY A 45 -13.35 -12.14 -24.81
C GLY A 45 -13.28 -13.66 -24.63
N ARG A 46 -12.14 -14.17 -24.15
CA ARG A 46 -11.99 -15.55 -23.71
C ARG A 46 -12.05 -15.60 -22.19
N ILE A 47 -12.75 -16.60 -21.68
CA ILE A 47 -12.74 -16.99 -20.27
C ILE A 47 -11.62 -18.01 -20.15
N LEU A 48 -10.61 -17.71 -19.34
CA LEU A 48 -9.44 -18.57 -19.14
C LEU A 48 -9.40 -19.04 -17.69
N SER A 49 -8.90 -20.25 -17.45
CA SER A 49 -8.60 -20.70 -16.09
C SER A 49 -7.57 -19.75 -15.43
N PRO A 50 -7.48 -19.69 -14.08
CA PRO A 50 -6.53 -18.82 -13.40
C PRO A 50 -5.08 -18.98 -13.90
N GLN A 51 -4.66 -20.22 -14.17
CA GLN A 51 -3.32 -20.53 -14.68
C GLN A 51 -3.14 -20.03 -16.12
N GLU A 52 -4.08 -20.33 -17.02
CA GLU A 52 -4.04 -19.85 -18.41
C GLU A 52 -4.11 -18.32 -18.50
N ALA A 53 -4.94 -17.70 -17.65
CA ALA A 53 -5.02 -16.25 -17.56
C ALA A 53 -3.69 -15.64 -17.10
N GLN A 54 -2.98 -16.28 -16.16
CA GLN A 54 -1.66 -15.86 -15.72
C GLN A 54 -0.60 -16.01 -16.82
N GLU A 55 -0.63 -17.10 -17.59
CA GLU A 55 0.27 -17.30 -18.73
C GLU A 55 0.02 -16.30 -19.87
N VAL A 56 -1.24 -16.06 -20.22
CA VAL A 56 -1.58 -15.09 -21.26
C VAL A 56 -1.21 -13.68 -20.80
N ARG A 57 -1.47 -13.35 -19.53
CA ARG A 57 -1.04 -12.07 -18.94
C ARG A 57 0.48 -11.95 -18.93
N SER A 58 1.24 -12.96 -18.52
CA SER A 58 2.72 -12.88 -18.47
C SER A 58 3.36 -12.61 -19.83
N ARG A 59 2.71 -13.04 -20.92
CA ARG A 59 3.12 -12.74 -22.31
C ARG A 59 2.72 -11.35 -22.78
N GLN A 60 1.79 -10.67 -22.11
CA GLN A 60 1.43 -9.30 -22.45
C GLN A 60 2.56 -8.36 -22.02
N ARG A 61 3.02 -7.51 -22.93
CA ARG A 61 4.06 -6.49 -22.68
C ARG A 61 3.79 -5.57 -21.48
N ARG A 62 2.55 -5.51 -20.99
CA ARG A 62 2.12 -4.64 -19.88
C ARG A 62 1.93 -5.37 -18.55
N TYR A 63 2.17 -6.68 -18.51
CA TYR A 63 2.08 -7.41 -17.25
C TYR A 63 3.30 -7.12 -16.39
N LEU A 64 3.01 -6.59 -15.20
CA LEU A 64 4.00 -6.27 -14.19
C LEU A 64 3.80 -7.24 -13.03
N LEU A 65 4.83 -8.01 -12.71
CA LEU A 65 4.83 -8.81 -11.49
C LEU A 65 4.80 -7.87 -10.27
N PRO A 66 4.06 -8.23 -9.21
CA PRO A 66 4.13 -7.53 -7.94
C PRO A 66 5.58 -7.53 -7.43
N LYS A 67 6.10 -6.36 -7.09
CA LYS A 67 7.44 -6.21 -6.52
C LYS A 67 7.33 -5.68 -5.10
N PRO A 68 8.29 -5.99 -4.21
CA PRO A 68 8.33 -5.33 -2.92
C PRO A 68 8.36 -3.81 -3.13
N PRO A 69 7.63 -3.03 -2.32
CA PRO A 69 7.64 -1.58 -2.42
C PRO A 69 9.06 -1.04 -2.33
N LEU A 70 9.45 -0.14 -3.25
CA LEU A 70 10.80 0.45 -3.29
C LEU A 70 11.21 1.04 -1.92
N ILE A 71 10.25 1.57 -1.17
CA ILE A 71 10.51 2.15 0.14
C ILE A 71 11.04 1.14 1.17
N GLN A 72 10.72 -0.16 1.03
CA GLN A 72 11.32 -1.21 1.87
C GLN A 72 12.81 -1.35 1.61
N VAL A 73 13.20 -1.35 0.33
CA VAL A 73 14.62 -1.45 -0.07
C VAL A 73 15.39 -0.26 0.47
N ILE A 74 14.82 0.94 0.35
CA ILE A 74 15.40 2.18 0.88
C ILE A 74 15.56 2.11 2.40
N LEU A 75 14.54 1.67 3.13
CA LEU A 75 14.57 1.60 4.59
C LEU A 75 15.58 0.54 5.10
N ARG A 76 15.65 -0.63 4.46
CA ARG A 76 16.68 -1.63 4.76
C ARG A 76 18.08 -1.06 4.56
N ARG A 77 18.30 -0.37 3.44
CA ARG A 77 19.58 0.29 3.17
C ARG A 77 19.90 1.36 4.20
N ALA A 78 18.91 2.11 4.67
CA ALA A 78 19.09 3.10 5.73
C ALA A 78 19.53 2.44 7.04
N HIS A 79 18.92 1.32 7.44
CA HIS A 79 19.34 0.54 8.61
C HIS A 79 20.76 0.01 8.48
N GLU A 80 21.15 -0.55 7.32
CA GLU A 80 22.52 -1.00 7.07
C GLU A 80 23.53 0.14 7.29
N LEU A 81 23.25 1.32 6.75
CA LEU A 81 24.14 2.48 6.86
C LEU A 81 24.20 3.02 8.30
N GLN A 82 23.07 3.04 9.01
CA GLN A 82 23.02 3.44 10.41
C GLN A 82 23.79 2.45 11.29
N ALA A 83 23.60 1.15 11.08
CA ALA A 83 24.31 0.09 11.80
C ALA A 83 25.83 0.19 11.62
N ARG A 84 26.30 0.54 10.42
CA ARG A 84 27.72 0.79 10.15
C ARG A 84 28.27 1.97 10.93
N LEU A 85 27.54 3.09 10.99
CA LEU A 85 27.94 4.26 11.79
C LEU A 85 27.93 3.98 13.29
N THR A 86 27.02 3.13 13.77
CA THR A 86 26.98 2.75 15.19
C THR A 86 28.05 1.74 15.56
N ALA A 87 28.45 0.87 14.63
CA ALA A 87 29.46 -0.16 14.87
C ALA A 87 30.89 0.41 14.85
N ASP A 88 31.16 1.42 14.03
CA ASP A 88 32.47 2.05 13.91
C ASP A 88 32.42 3.54 14.27
N HIS A 89 32.85 3.87 15.49
CA HIS A 89 32.88 5.24 16.00
C HIS A 89 33.88 6.15 15.27
N SER A 90 34.84 5.59 14.53
CA SER A 90 35.79 6.35 13.71
C SER A 90 35.20 6.72 12.34
N LEU A 91 34.11 6.07 11.93
CA LEU A 91 33.46 6.29 10.66
C LEU A 91 32.59 7.55 10.70
N THR A 92 32.97 8.55 9.90
CA THR A 92 32.16 9.76 9.75
C THR A 92 31.11 9.57 8.66
N ARG A 93 30.05 10.39 8.69
CA ARG A 93 29.04 10.39 7.62
C ARG A 93 29.65 10.71 6.26
N GLU A 94 30.67 11.56 6.21
CA GLU A 94 31.34 11.93 4.96
C GLU A 94 32.15 10.77 4.36
N SER A 95 32.91 10.05 5.20
CA SER A 95 33.66 8.87 4.74
C SER A 95 32.72 7.76 4.29
N LEU A 96 31.65 7.48 5.04
CA LEU A 96 30.65 6.49 4.66
C LEU A 96 29.93 6.86 3.36
N ALA A 97 29.64 8.15 3.13
CA ALA A 97 29.04 8.62 1.89
C ALA A 97 29.96 8.35 0.70
N LYS A 98 31.24 8.70 0.81
CA LYS A 98 32.26 8.43 -0.22
C LYS A 98 32.40 6.93 -0.51
N GLU A 99 32.51 6.12 0.54
CA GLU A 99 32.65 4.66 0.40
C GLU A 99 31.41 4.02 -0.24
N SER A 100 30.22 4.52 0.09
CA SER A 100 28.96 4.03 -0.47
C SER A 100 28.63 4.59 -1.86
N GLY A 101 29.47 5.47 -2.42
CA GLY A 101 29.20 6.17 -3.69
C GLY A 101 27.99 7.11 -3.62
N LEU A 102 27.65 7.60 -2.43
CA LEU A 102 26.51 8.47 -2.17
C LEU A 102 26.96 9.92 -1.96
N ASN A 103 26.13 10.87 -2.37
CA ASN A 103 26.28 12.26 -1.93
C ASN A 103 25.98 12.34 -0.41
N PRO A 104 26.73 13.12 0.39
CA PRO A 104 26.47 13.31 1.83
C PRO A 104 25.02 13.71 2.17
N GLY A 105 24.40 14.56 1.35
CA GLY A 105 23.01 14.96 1.52
C GLY A 105 22.00 13.84 1.20
N HIS A 106 22.37 12.87 0.35
CA HIS A 106 21.57 11.66 0.13
C HIS A 106 21.73 10.69 1.30
N LEU A 107 22.96 10.46 1.77
CA LEU A 107 23.20 9.64 2.96
C LEU A 107 22.41 10.16 4.17
N THR A 108 22.49 11.46 4.44
CA THR A 108 21.74 12.09 5.55
C THR A 108 20.23 11.89 5.41
N ARG A 109 19.70 11.95 4.18
CA ARG A 109 18.28 11.68 3.92
C ARG A 109 17.91 10.22 4.20
N LEU A 110 18.77 9.27 3.85
CA LEU A 110 18.55 7.85 4.17
C LEU A 110 18.59 7.64 5.69
N LEU A 111 19.61 8.16 6.37
CA LEU A 111 19.75 8.02 7.82
C LEU A 111 18.53 8.57 8.58
N ARG A 112 17.97 9.71 8.16
CA ARG A 112 16.72 10.23 8.74
C ARG A 112 15.54 9.27 8.61
N LEU A 113 15.48 8.44 7.56
CA LEU A 113 14.42 7.42 7.45
C LEU A 113 14.60 6.30 8.48
N ALA A 114 15.84 6.00 8.87
CA ALA A 114 16.11 5.05 9.95
C ALA A 114 15.82 5.63 11.35
N ASP A 115 15.62 6.94 11.46
CA ASP A 115 15.18 7.65 12.68
C ASP A 115 13.64 7.80 12.76
N LEU A 116 12.88 7.16 11.86
CA LEU A 116 11.42 7.12 11.97
C LEU A 116 10.99 6.36 13.23
N ALA A 117 9.78 6.64 13.74
CA ALA A 117 9.17 5.88 14.82
C ALA A 117 9.16 4.38 14.46
N PRO A 118 9.52 3.48 15.39
CA PRO A 118 9.70 2.07 15.09
C PRO A 118 8.44 1.44 14.50
N GLU A 119 7.24 1.84 14.92
CA GLU A 119 5.97 1.32 14.40
C GLU A 119 5.80 1.64 12.90
N ILE A 120 6.25 2.82 12.45
CA ILE A 120 6.24 3.21 11.04
C ILE A 120 7.20 2.32 10.24
N GLN A 121 8.39 2.05 10.79
CA GLN A 121 9.39 1.19 10.15
C GLN A 121 8.88 -0.24 9.99
N HIS A 122 8.31 -0.82 11.06
CA HIS A 122 7.71 -2.15 11.04
C HIS A 122 6.59 -2.25 10.01
N TYR A 123 5.70 -1.25 9.98
CA TYR A 123 4.63 -1.20 8.99
C TYR A 123 5.17 -1.19 7.55
N ILE A 124 6.18 -0.35 7.26
CA ILE A 124 6.78 -0.26 5.92
C ILE A 124 7.38 -1.61 5.51
N LEU A 125 8.16 -2.24 6.40
CA LEU A 125 8.81 -3.52 6.14
C LEU A 125 7.81 -4.67 5.96
N ALA A 126 6.63 -4.57 6.57
CA ALA A 126 5.55 -5.55 6.45
C ALA A 126 4.63 -5.35 5.22
N LEU A 127 4.81 -4.27 4.44
CA LEU A 127 3.97 -4.03 3.26
C LEU A 127 4.05 -5.19 2.25
N PRO A 128 2.91 -5.65 1.69
CA PRO A 128 2.93 -6.69 0.68
C PRO A 128 3.51 -6.16 -0.65
N PRO A 129 4.03 -7.05 -1.51
CA PRO A 129 4.40 -6.70 -2.88
C PRO A 129 3.24 -6.06 -3.64
N SER A 130 3.50 -4.97 -4.37
CA SER A 130 2.49 -4.25 -5.14
C SER A 130 2.95 -3.99 -6.58
N ILE A 131 1.99 -3.94 -7.50
CA ILE A 131 2.26 -3.59 -8.90
C ILE A 131 2.42 -2.07 -9.07
N HIS A 132 1.70 -1.30 -8.26
CA HIS A 132 1.68 0.16 -8.32
C HIS A 132 2.51 0.81 -7.22
N ARG A 133 2.81 2.10 -7.39
CA ARG A 133 3.40 2.92 -6.33
C ARG A 133 2.42 3.00 -5.16
N GLY A 134 2.86 2.55 -3.98
CA GLY A 134 2.06 2.62 -2.76
C GLY A 134 1.80 4.06 -2.30
N VAL A 135 0.84 4.21 -1.38
CA VAL A 135 0.52 5.50 -0.72
C VAL A 135 1.72 6.04 0.06
N VAL A 136 2.53 5.12 0.59
CA VAL A 136 3.77 5.40 1.30
C VAL A 136 4.91 5.49 0.29
N THR A 137 5.45 6.70 0.13
CA THR A 137 6.59 6.98 -0.75
C THR A 137 7.69 7.65 0.06
N GLU A 138 8.95 7.51 -0.38
CA GLU A 138 10.11 8.14 0.27
C GLU A 138 9.91 9.64 0.48
N ARG A 139 9.37 10.35 -0.53
CA ARG A 139 9.12 11.80 -0.45
C ARG A 139 8.17 12.16 0.70
N ARG A 140 7.11 11.38 0.90
CA ARG A 140 6.13 11.63 1.97
C ARG A 140 6.68 11.24 3.35
N LEU A 141 7.45 10.15 3.42
CA LEU A 141 8.10 9.77 4.66
C LEU A 141 9.18 10.76 5.09
N ARG A 142 9.86 11.41 4.13
CA ARG A 142 10.88 12.42 4.44
C ARG A 142 10.33 13.59 5.25
N SER A 143 9.10 14.05 4.98
CA SER A 143 8.48 15.10 5.78
C SER A 143 8.10 14.63 7.19
N ILE A 144 7.78 13.35 7.34
CA ILE A 144 7.47 12.75 8.64
C ILE A 144 8.77 12.55 9.45
N ALA A 145 9.81 12.01 8.83
CA ALA A 145 11.14 11.82 9.42
C ALA A 145 11.85 13.13 9.82
N ALA A 146 11.35 14.29 9.38
CA ALA A 146 11.87 15.58 9.81
C ALA A 146 11.31 16.01 11.19
N ILE A 147 10.28 15.34 11.69
CA ILE A 147 9.64 15.61 12.98
C ILE A 147 10.42 14.86 14.08
N SER A 148 10.87 15.55 15.12
CA SER A 148 11.65 14.93 16.21
C SER A 148 10.82 14.00 17.09
N GLU A 149 9.58 14.36 17.39
CA GLU A 149 8.69 13.61 18.29
C GLU A 149 8.03 12.42 17.59
N HIS A 150 8.26 11.19 18.10
CA HIS A 150 7.69 9.97 17.52
C HIS A 150 6.15 9.97 17.51
N GLY A 151 5.51 10.50 18.56
CA GLY A 151 4.04 10.61 18.61
C GLY A 151 3.47 11.43 17.45
N ALA A 152 4.08 12.59 17.18
CA ALA A 152 3.70 13.45 16.07
C ALA A 152 4.01 12.82 14.69
N GLN A 153 5.06 12.00 14.60
CA GLN A 153 5.32 11.20 13.39
C GLN A 153 4.17 10.22 13.12
N LEU A 154 3.72 9.49 14.14
CA LEU A 154 2.64 8.51 14.03
C LEU A 154 1.33 9.17 13.60
N GLU A 155 0.94 10.29 14.22
CA GLU A 155 -0.27 11.04 13.83
C GLU A 155 -0.24 11.45 12.36
N ARG A 156 0.90 11.98 11.89
CA ARG A 156 1.08 12.36 10.48
C ARG A 156 1.08 11.15 9.56
N PHE A 157 1.63 10.03 10.00
CA PHE A 157 1.65 8.79 9.23
C PHE A 157 0.25 8.20 9.08
N TYR A 158 -0.55 8.14 10.15
CA TYR A 158 -1.94 7.68 10.07
C TYR A 158 -2.78 8.59 9.20
N SER A 159 -2.61 9.92 9.33
CA SER A 159 -3.24 10.88 8.42
C SER A 159 -2.93 10.55 6.96
N LEU A 160 -1.68 10.19 6.64
CA LEU A 160 -1.27 9.79 5.29
C LEU A 160 -1.97 8.52 4.79
N LEU A 161 -2.26 7.56 5.67
CA LEU A 161 -2.96 6.31 5.33
C LEU A 161 -4.48 6.52 5.18
N THR A 162 -5.07 7.40 5.98
CA THR A 162 -6.52 7.67 5.97
C THR A 162 -6.95 8.59 4.84
N LEU A 163 -6.04 9.41 4.28
CA LEU A 163 -6.39 10.32 3.18
C LEU A 163 -6.95 9.55 1.97
N PRO A 164 -8.19 9.83 1.54
CA PRO A 164 -8.75 9.18 0.37
C PRO A 164 -7.89 9.52 -0.85
N VAL A 165 -7.49 8.48 -1.58
CA VAL A 165 -6.71 8.58 -2.82
C VAL A 165 -7.60 9.20 -3.91
N ARG A 166 -7.94 10.50 -3.83
CA ARG A 166 -8.49 11.34 -4.91
C ARG A 166 -8.90 12.74 -4.42
N ALA A 167 -8.05 13.73 -4.71
CA ALA A 167 -8.45 15.11 -5.03
C ALA A 167 -7.29 15.92 -5.69
N GLN A 168 -6.38 15.29 -6.45
CA GLN A 168 -5.33 16.02 -7.20
C GLN A 168 -5.60 16.05 -8.71
N LYS A 169 -6.85 16.24 -9.10
CA LYS A 169 -7.24 16.68 -10.45
C LYS A 169 -8.09 17.95 -10.27
N LYS A 170 -7.67 19.05 -10.92
CA LYS A 170 -8.05 20.48 -10.75
C LYS A 170 -7.13 21.19 -9.74
N SER A 171 -6.36 22.21 -10.09
CA SER A 171 -6.64 23.30 -11.02
C SER A 171 -5.42 23.67 -11.87
N THR A 172 -5.46 23.38 -13.16
CA THR A 172 -4.83 24.29 -14.14
C THR A 172 -5.60 25.61 -14.05
N PRO A 173 -4.97 26.75 -13.74
CA PRO A 173 -5.63 28.03 -13.94
C PRO A 173 -5.85 28.16 -15.45
N VAL A 174 -7.11 28.10 -15.87
CA VAL A 174 -7.50 28.52 -17.21
C VAL A 174 -7.02 29.96 -17.32
N ALA A 175 -6.04 30.18 -18.20
CA ALA A 175 -5.49 31.49 -18.49
C ALA A 175 -6.66 32.44 -18.79
N SER A 176 -6.71 33.57 -18.07
CA SER A 176 -7.58 34.68 -18.41
C SER A 176 -7.41 35.02 -19.88
N PRO A 177 -8.51 35.21 -20.65
CA PRO A 177 -8.40 35.60 -22.05
C PRO A 177 -7.62 36.92 -22.18
N PRO A 178 -6.82 37.10 -23.24
CA PRO A 178 -6.08 38.32 -23.45
C PRO A 178 -7.04 39.49 -23.56
N SER A 179 -6.93 40.42 -22.61
CA SER A 179 -7.61 41.71 -22.65
C SER A 179 -7.20 42.41 -23.94
N HIS A 180 -8.13 42.57 -24.88
CA HIS A 180 -7.92 43.33 -26.11
C HIS A 180 -7.40 44.73 -25.77
N ARG A 181 -6.16 45.01 -26.17
CA ARG A 181 -5.62 46.37 -26.23
C ARG A 181 -6.39 47.12 -27.33
N PRO A 182 -7.07 48.25 -27.03
CA PRO A 182 -7.60 49.10 -28.09
C PRO A 182 -6.44 49.75 -28.85
N LEU A 183 -6.45 49.58 -30.18
CA LEU A 183 -5.58 50.28 -31.12
C LEU A 183 -5.91 51.78 -31.10
N LEU A 184 -5.09 52.58 -30.41
CA LEU A 184 -5.12 54.02 -30.58
C LEU A 184 -4.62 54.34 -31.99
N HIS A 185 -5.51 54.98 -32.76
CA HIS A 185 -5.22 55.55 -34.06
C HIS A 185 -4.09 56.58 -33.96
N LEU A 186 -3.09 56.44 -34.84
CA LEU A 186 -2.22 57.54 -35.22
C LEU A 186 -3.05 58.61 -35.93
N GLY A 187 -2.88 59.85 -35.50
CA GLY A 187 -3.34 61.03 -36.21
C GLY A 187 -2.45 62.22 -35.88
N ALA A 188 -1.43 62.43 -36.72
CA ALA A 188 -0.90 63.72 -37.18
C ALA A 188 0.29 63.43 -38.12
#